data_AF-A0A9X7AS47-F1
#
_entry.id   AF-A0A9X7AS47-F1
#
_cell.length_a   1.000
_cell.length_b   1.000
_cell.length_c   1.000
_cell.angle_alpha   90.00
_cell.angle_beta   90.00
_cell.angle_gamma   90.00
#
_symmetry.space_group_name_H-M   'P 1'
#
loop_
_entity.id
_entity.type
_entity.pdbx_description
1 polymer ?
#
loop_
_entity_poly.entity_id
_entity_poly.type
_entity_poly.pdbx_seq_one_letter_code
_entity_poly.pdbx_strand_id
1 'polypeptide(L)' 'MHWNSHTNMFWFGANGNEYMAWKGSHQIFIYPCDKYPNPPSGVIQHNKRIETLKDFEDALNTGHEFDCVYVKSGILE' A
#
# COMPACT_ATOMS: atom_id res chain seq x y z
N MET A 1 7.24 9.33 -6.97
CA MET A 1 6.44 9.42 -5.73
C MET A 1 5.70 10.74 -5.72
N HIS A 2 4.44 10.73 -5.29
CA HIS A 2 3.52 11.88 -5.35
C HIS A 2 2.77 12.03 -4.04
N TRP A 3 2.46 13.28 -3.68
CA TRP A 3 1.56 13.64 -2.59
C TRP A 3 0.31 14.30 -3.18
N ASN A 4 -0.87 13.80 -2.79
CA ASN A 4 -2.15 14.40 -3.12
C ASN A 4 -2.78 14.98 -1.85
N SER A 5 -2.83 16.31 -1.76
CA SER A 5 -3.39 17.03 -0.60
C SER A 5 -4.91 16.94 -0.49
N HIS A 6 -5.62 16.65 -1.59
CA HIS A 6 -7.08 16.53 -1.56
C HIS A 6 -7.52 15.22 -0.91
N THR A 7 -6.82 14.12 -1.21
CA THR A 7 -7.11 12.79 -0.65
C THR A 7 -6.23 12.42 0.54
N ASN A 8 -5.30 13.30 0.92
CA ASN A 8 -4.26 13.06 1.92
C ASN A 8 -3.47 11.75 1.68
N MET A 9 -3.02 11.56 0.44
CA MET A 9 -2.48 10.29 -0.02
C MET A 9 -1.08 10.43 -0.63
N PHE A 10 -0.21 9.49 -0.28
CA PHE A 10 1.07 9.23 -0.93
C PHE A 10 0.91 8.11 -1.95
N TRP A 11 1.53 8.29 -3.12
CA TRP A 11 1.41 7.37 -4.23
C TRP A 11 2.72 7.20 -5.00
N PHE A 12 3.02 5.96 -5.38
CA PHE A 12 4.13 5.63 -6.26
C PHE A 12 3.77 4.44 -7.15
N GLY A 13 3.90 4.59 -8.47
CA GLY A 13 3.76 3.48 -9.41
C GLY A 13 5.13 2.93 -9.80
N ALA A 14 5.33 1.62 -9.64
CA ALA A 14 6.56 0.93 -10.02
C ALA A 14 6.31 -0.56 -10.25
N ASN A 15 7.06 -1.17 -11.19
CA ASN A 15 7.06 -2.63 -11.42
C ASN A 15 5.67 -3.26 -11.63
N GLY A 16 4.74 -2.54 -12.27
CA GLY A 16 3.38 -3.03 -12.50
C GLY A 16 2.45 -2.96 -11.29
N ASN A 17 2.86 -2.27 -10.22
CA ASN A 17 2.04 -2.04 -9.03
C ASN A 17 1.89 -0.55 -8.72
N GLU A 18 0.75 -0.19 -8.14
CA GLU A 18 0.54 1.08 -7.43
C GLU A 18 0.71 0.87 -5.92
N TYR A 19 1.63 1.63 -5.34
CA TYR A 19 1.88 1.69 -3.91
C TYR A 19 1.20 2.92 -3.34
N MET A 20 0.26 2.72 -2.42
CA MET A 20 -0.61 3.78 -1.91
C MET A 20 -0.66 3.78 -0.39
N ALA A 21 -0.49 4.93 0.23
CA ALA A 21 -0.65 5.11 1.67
C ALA A 21 -1.33 6.44 1.98
N TRP A 22 -2.10 6.50 3.06
CA TRP A 22 -2.68 7.74 3.54
C TRP A 22 -1.82 8.36 4.63
N LYS A 23 -1.89 9.69 4.76
CA LYS A 23 -1.20 10.41 5.83
C LYS A 23 -1.65 9.92 7.20
N GLY A 24 -0.67 9.61 8.05
CA GLY A 24 -0.87 9.02 9.38
C GLY A 24 -1.00 7.49 9.38
N SER A 25 -1.01 6.84 8.21
CA SER A 25 -0.99 5.37 8.10
C SER A 25 0.36 4.80 8.53
N HIS A 26 0.35 3.54 8.94
CA HIS A 26 1.55 2.72 9.14
C HIS A 26 1.72 1.68 8.01
N GLN A 27 0.82 1.72 7.02
CA GLN A 27 0.67 0.70 5.99
C GLN A 27 0.69 1.35 4.60
N ILE A 28 1.35 0.68 3.67
CA ILE A 28 1.30 0.93 2.24
C ILE A 28 0.58 -0.25 1.59
N PHE A 29 -0.49 0.02 0.85
CA PHE A 29 -1.19 -0.99 0.07
C PHE A 29 -0.56 -1.12 -1.31
N ILE A 30 -0.41 -2.36 -1.76
CA ILE A 30 0.16 -2.69 -3.07
C ILE A 30 -0.98 -3.14 -3.96
N TYR A 31 -1.26 -2.41 -5.04
CA TYR A 31 -2.31 -2.75 -6.01
C TYR A 31 -1.67 -3.19 -7.33
N PRO A 32 -1.97 -4.39 -7.86
CA PRO A 32 -1.51 -4.78 -9.19
C PRO A 32 -2.23 -3.97 -10.27
N CYS A 33 -1.52 -3.56 -11.31
CA CYS A 33 -2.10 -2.78 -12.43
C CYS A 33 -2.65 -3.66 -13.57
N ASP A 34 -2.29 -4.95 -13.59
CA ASP A 34 -2.48 -5.86 -14.74
C ASP A 34 -3.65 -6.84 -14.59
N LYS A 35 -4.34 -6.86 -13.44
CA LYS A 35 -5.44 -7.80 -13.15
C LYS A 35 -6.78 -7.05 -13.10
N TYR A 36 -7.90 -7.75 -12.98
CA TYR A 36 -9.19 -7.17 -12.59
C TYR A 36 -10.08 -8.28 -11.99
N PRO A 37 -10.76 -8.04 -10.85
CA PRO A 37 -10.62 -6.90 -9.96
C PRO A 37 -9.20 -6.79 -9.38
N ASN A 38 -8.77 -5.58 -9.03
CA ASN A 38 -7.46 -5.30 -8.42
C ASN A 38 -7.60 -4.99 -6.94
N PRO A 39 -7.95 -5.97 -6.09
CA PRO A 39 -7.78 -5.76 -4.67
C PRO A 39 -6.26 -5.65 -4.36
N PRO A 40 -5.88 -5.08 -3.21
CA PRO A 40 -4.49 -5.05 -2.81
C PRO A 40 -3.87 -6.46 -2.85
N SER A 41 -2.77 -6.66 -3.57
CA SER A 41 -2.05 -7.93 -3.59
C SER A 41 -1.20 -8.13 -2.33
N GLY A 42 -0.85 -7.04 -1.67
CA GLY A 42 -0.07 -7.06 -0.45
C GLY A 42 -0.15 -5.75 0.33
N VAL A 43 0.51 -5.75 1.48
CA VAL A 43 0.68 -4.59 2.35
C VAL A 43 2.12 -4.52 2.85
N ILE A 44 2.71 -3.34 2.82
CA ILE A 44 3.98 -3.06 3.49
C ILE A 44 3.65 -2.41 4.83
N GLN A 45 3.98 -3.09 5.92
CA GLN A 45 3.81 -2.60 7.29
C GLN A 45 5.08 -1.92 7.76
N HIS A 46 4.95 -0.70 8.28
CA HIS A 46 6.04 0.06 8.87
C HIS A 46 5.70 0.45 10.31
N ASN A 47 6.72 0.65 11.16
CA ASN A 47 6.52 0.96 12.58
C ASN A 47 6.25 2.46 12.82
N LYS A 48 6.61 3.31 11.88
CA LYS A 48 6.42 4.77 11.97
C LYS A 48 5.23 5.21 11.11
N ARG A 49 4.48 6.21 11.61
CA ARG A 49 3.46 6.91 10.82
C ARG A 49 4.07 7.59 9.60
N ILE A 50 3.40 7.45 8.47
CA ILE A 50 3.75 8.08 7.20
C ILE A 50 3.15 9.49 7.20
N GLU A 51 3.97 10.51 7.45
CA GLU A 51 3.53 11.92 7.51
C GLU A 51 4.03 12.76 6.34
N THR A 52 5.09 12.29 5.68
CA THR A 52 5.79 12.97 4.58
C THR A 52 6.15 12.00 3.47
N LEU A 53 6.54 12.54 2.30
CA LEU A 53 7.07 11.73 1.20
C LEU A 53 8.34 10.95 1.60
N LYS A 54 9.15 11.51 2.51
CA LYS A 54 10.34 10.83 3.02
C LYS A 54 9.99 9.64 3.90
N ASP A 55 8.96 9.76 4.75
CA ASP A 55 8.48 8.63 5.56
C ASP A 55 7.87 7.54 4.67
N PHE A 56 7.24 7.93 3.57
CA PHE A 56 6.69 7.00 2.59
C PHE A 56 7.79 6.23 1.87
N GLU A 57 8.84 6.92 1.40
CA GLU A 57 10.03 6.30 0.82
C GLU A 57 10.75 5.38 1.81
N ASP A 58 10.90 5.81 3.06
CA ASP A 58 11.50 5.01 4.14
C ASP A 58 10.69 3.74 4.39
N ALA A 59 9.36 3.84 4.46
CA ALA A 59 8.47 2.70 4.62
C ALA A 59 8.52 1.73 3.42
N LEU A 60 8.63 2.22 2.18
CA LEU A 60 8.82 1.38 0.99
C LEU A 60 10.12 0.56 1.06
N ASN A 61 11.19 1.14 1.59
CA ASN A 61 12.52 0.53 1.60
C ASN A 61 12.77 -0.37 2.82
N THR A 62 12.11 -0.10 3.95
CA THR A 62 12.42 -0.75 5.24
C THR A 62 11.24 -1.47 5.87
N GLY A 63 10.02 -1.23 5.37
CA GLY A 63 8.82 -1.89 5.85
C GLY A 63 8.82 -3.39 5.53
N HIS A 64 8.01 -4.14 6.28
CA HIS A 64 7.84 -5.57 6.07
C HIS A 64 6.64 -5.84 5.18
N GLU A 65 6.86 -6.53 4.07
CA GLU A 65 5.82 -6.87 3.09
C GLU A 65 5.10 -8.15 3.46
N PHE A 66 3.77 -8.14 3.33
CA PHE A 66 2.90 -9.27 3.53
C PHE A 66 1.97 -9.45 2.31
N ASP A 67 1.78 -10.69 1.90
CA ASP A 67 0.82 -11.05 0.85
C ASP A 67 -0.62 -11.03 1.39
N CYS A 68 -1.55 -10.57 0.56
CA CYS A 68 -2.98 -10.64 0.85
C CYS A 68 -3.61 -11.87 0.21
N VAL A 69 -4.31 -12.67 1.01
CA VAL A 69 -5.12 -13.81 0.54
C VAL A 69 -6.60 -13.47 0.73
N TYR A 70 -7.35 -13.48 -0.37
CA TYR A 70 -8.79 -13.22 -0.36
C TYR A 70 -9.55 -14.55 -0.39
N VAL A 71 -10.31 -14.81 0.68
CA VAL A 71 -11.25 -15.94 0.75
C VAL A 71 -12.66 -15.46 0.47
N LYS A 72 -13.44 -16.27 -0.25
CA LYS A 72 -14.84 -15.96 -0.52
C LYS A 72 -15.61 -15.99 0.81
N SER A 73 -16.26 -14.89 1.15
CA SER A 73 -17.10 -14.81 2.36
C SER A 73 -18.14 -15.94 2.34
N GLY A 74 -18.13 -16.81 3.35
CA GLY A 74 -19.00 -18.00 3.46
C GLY A 74 -18.29 -19.35 3.46
N ILE A 75 -16.97 -19.39 3.21
CA ILE A 75 -16.15 -20.61 3.33
C ILE A 75 -14.97 -20.28 4.27
N LEU A 76 -15.25 -20.29 5.57
CA LEU A 76 -14.24 -20.55 6.60
C LEU A 76 -14.58 -21.95 7.11
N GLU A 77 -13.99 -22.97 6.50
CA GLU A 77 -13.93 -24.32 7.05
C GLU A 77 -12.68 -24.46 7.93
#